data_AF-A0A940CJX2-F1
#
_entry.id   AF-A0A940CJX2-F1
#
_cell.length_a   1.000
_cell.length_b   1.000
_cell.length_c   1.000
_cell.angle_alpha   90.00
_cell.angle_beta   90.00
_cell.angle_gamma   90.00
#
_symmetry.space_group_name_H-M   'P 1'
#
loop_
_entity.id
_entity.type
_entity.pdbx_description
1 polymer ?
#
loop_
_entity_poly.entity_id
_entity_poly.type
_entity_poly.pdbx_seq_one_letter_code
_entity_poly.pdbx_strand_id
1 'polypeptide(L)'
;MIKYNLKCKHKHEFESWFLDSKEFEKLKSKKMIECIFCKTKSIEKSIMAPSVLSQEQKQKNQKSIKYIKKIQKDLLKMRNFVEKNFEYVGNNFPREVRNVYYDKRKNKNIYGKATPEETQELEEEGIELTAIPWIDNKKN
;
A
#
# COMPACT_ATOMS: atom_id res chain seq x y z
N MET A 1 -23.58 -22.25 -10.07
CA MET A 1 -22.29 -21.79 -10.63
C MET A 1 -21.16 -22.30 -9.75
N ILE A 2 -20.17 -22.96 -10.35
CA ILE A 2 -19.01 -23.58 -9.70
C ILE A 2 -17.77 -22.78 -10.09
N LYS A 3 -16.94 -22.45 -9.10
CA LYS A 3 -15.64 -21.81 -9.29
C LYS A 3 -14.58 -22.89 -9.48
N TYR A 4 -13.91 -22.90 -10.62
CA TYR A 4 -12.75 -23.75 -10.87
C TYR A 4 -11.47 -22.91 -10.86
N ASN A 5 -10.43 -23.51 -10.28
CA ASN A 5 -9.07 -23.02 -10.44
C ASN A 5 -8.44 -23.76 -11.63
N LEU A 6 -7.96 -23.00 -12.61
CA LEU A 6 -7.54 -23.48 -13.92
C LEU A 6 -6.06 -23.22 -14.10
N LYS A 7 -5.35 -24.18 -14.69
CA LYS A 7 -3.92 -24.08 -14.97
C LYS A 7 -3.64 -24.28 -16.45
N CYS A 8 -2.85 -23.37 -17.01
CA CYS A 8 -2.39 -23.47 -18.39
C CYS A 8 -1.06 -24.26 -18.48
N LYS A 9 -0.72 -24.75 -19.68
CA LYS A 9 0.61 -25.36 -19.98
C LYS A 9 1.82 -24.53 -19.50
N HIS A 10 1.71 -23.20 -19.49
CA HIS A 10 2.75 -22.28 -19.01
C HIS A 10 2.75 -22.07 -17.48
N LYS A 11 2.03 -22.91 -16.72
CA LYS A 11 1.87 -22.84 -15.25
C LYS A 11 1.19 -21.58 -14.72
N HIS A 12 0.58 -20.75 -15.57
CA HIS A 12 -0.31 -19.69 -15.09
C HIS A 12 -1.58 -20.30 -14.48
N GLU A 13 -1.94 -19.82 -13.30
CA GLU A 13 -3.14 -20.20 -12.57
C GLU A 13 -4.13 -19.03 -12.57
N PHE A 14 -5.39 -19.33 -12.83
CA PHE A 14 -6.48 -18.34 -12.84
C PHE A 14 -7.81 -18.99 -12.50
N GLU A 15 -8.77 -18.18 -12.10
CA GLU A 15 -10.07 -18.65 -11.65
C GLU A 15 -11.15 -18.34 -12.69
N SER A 16 -12.08 -19.28 -12.90
CA SER A 16 -13.22 -19.08 -13.80
C SER A 16 -14.49 -19.75 -13.26
N TRP A 17 -15.64 -19.17 -13.58
CA TRP A 17 -16.96 -19.62 -13.15
C TRP A 17 -17.67 -20.36 -14.28
N PHE A 18 -18.33 -21.47 -13.95
CA PHE A 18 -19.11 -22.29 -14.89
C PHE A 18 -20.46 -22.63 -14.26
N LEU A 19 -21.51 -22.90 -15.03
CA LEU A 19 -22.82 -23.30 -14.49
C LEU A 19 -22.71 -24.63 -13.76
N ASP A 20 -22.09 -25.62 -14.41
CA ASP A 20 -21.89 -26.98 -13.90
C ASP A 20 -20.57 -27.62 -14.40
N SER A 21 -20.25 -28.84 -13.92
CA SER A 21 -19.04 -29.55 -14.36
C SER A 21 -19.09 -30.04 -15.81
N LYS A 22 -20.28 -30.33 -16.35
CA LYS A 22 -20.46 -30.81 -17.73
C LYS A 22 -20.23 -29.69 -18.73
N GLU A 23 -20.61 -28.47 -18.41
CA GLU A 23 -20.38 -27.28 -19.23
C GLU A 23 -18.89 -27.01 -19.42
N PHE A 24 -18.10 -27.10 -18.35
CA PHE A 24 -16.64 -26.99 -18.45
C PHE A 24 -16.06 -28.00 -19.44
N GLU A 25 -16.43 -29.29 -19.34
CA GLU A 25 -15.94 -30.34 -20.24
C GLU A 25 -16.38 -30.09 -21.70
N LYS A 26 -17.61 -29.59 -21.90
CA LYS A 26 -18.11 -29.18 -23.23
C LYS A 26 -17.29 -28.02 -23.81
N LEU A 27 -17.00 -26.98 -23.02
CA LEU A 27 -16.23 -25.82 -23.48
C LEU A 27 -14.75 -26.18 -23.71
N LYS A 28 -14.19 -27.06 -22.87
CA LYS A 28 -12.83 -27.58 -23.03
C LYS A 28 -12.69 -28.43 -24.29
N SER A 29 -13.61 -29.35 -24.56
CA SER A 29 -13.58 -30.18 -25.78
C SER A 29 -13.74 -29.35 -27.05
N LYS A 30 -14.54 -28.27 -27.00
CA LYS A 30 -14.66 -27.28 -28.09
C LYS A 30 -13.50 -26.28 -28.18
N LYS A 31 -12.47 -26.37 -27.31
CA LYS A 31 -11.33 -25.43 -27.23
C LYS A 31 -11.77 -23.95 -27.15
N MET A 32 -12.82 -23.69 -26.38
CA MET A 32 -13.39 -22.35 -26.17
C MET A 32 -12.90 -21.66 -24.89
N ILE A 33 -12.05 -22.33 -24.11
CA ILE A 33 -11.45 -21.77 -22.90
C ILE A 33 -10.01 -21.38 -23.23
N GLU A 34 -9.62 -20.15 -22.90
CA GLU A 34 -8.26 -19.63 -23.10
C GLU A 34 -7.66 -19.08 -21.80
N CYS A 35 -6.34 -19.16 -21.69
CA CYS A 35 -5.63 -18.57 -20.57
C CYS A 35 -5.64 -17.04 -20.69
N ILE A 36 -6.05 -16.35 -19.63
CA ILE A 36 -6.09 -14.88 -19.60
C ILE A 36 -4.71 -14.21 -19.74
N PHE A 37 -3.62 -14.95 -19.51
CA PHE A 37 -2.26 -14.42 -19.56
C PHE A 37 -1.55 -14.71 -20.89
N CYS A 38 -1.70 -15.92 -21.42
CA CYS A 38 -0.95 -16.36 -22.62
C CYS A 38 -1.83 -16.85 -23.77
N LYS A 39 -3.16 -16.74 -23.66
CA LYS A 39 -4.16 -17.11 -24.69
C LYS A 39 -4.08 -18.55 -25.19
N THR A 40 -3.35 -19.41 -24.48
CA THR A 40 -3.23 -20.82 -24.82
C THR A 40 -4.52 -21.56 -24.42
N LYS A 41 -4.98 -22.45 -25.30
CA LYS A 41 -6.23 -23.23 -25.14
C LYS A 41 -6.03 -24.57 -24.41
N SER A 42 -4.80 -24.86 -23.99
CA SER A 42 -4.44 -26.05 -23.22
C SER A 42 -4.58 -25.73 -21.72
N ILE A 43 -5.76 -26.04 -21.19
CA ILE A 43 -6.16 -25.71 -19.81
C ILE A 43 -6.61 -26.98 -19.08
N GLU A 44 -6.14 -27.12 -17.86
CA GLU A 44 -6.45 -28.22 -16.96
C GLU A 44 -7.05 -27.69 -15.66
N LYS A 45 -7.90 -28.50 -15.02
CA LYS A 45 -8.40 -28.21 -13.67
C LYS A 45 -7.22 -28.41 -12.71
N SER A 46 -6.87 -27.40 -11.92
CA SER A 46 -5.93 -27.60 -10.83
C SER A 46 -6.62 -28.24 -9.63
N ILE A 47 -5.86 -28.93 -8.79
CA ILE A 47 -6.34 -29.41 -7.49
C ILE A 47 -6.70 -28.17 -6.66
N MET A 48 -7.90 -28.14 -6.11
CA MET A 48 -8.25 -27.11 -5.13
C MET A 48 -7.43 -27.35 -3.87
N ALA A 49 -6.44 -26.50 -3.62
CA ALA A 49 -5.66 -26.54 -2.40
C ALA A 49 -6.36 -25.70 -1.31
N PRO A 50 -6.71 -26.27 -0.15
CA PRO A 50 -7.10 -25.48 1.00
C PRO A 50 -5.95 -24.55 1.38
N SER A 51 -6.28 -23.32 1.80
CA SER A 51 -5.28 -22.35 2.27
C SER A 51 -4.74 -22.75 3.64
N VAL A 52 -3.85 -23.76 3.65
CA VAL A 52 -3.22 -24.27 4.86
C VAL A 52 -1.90 -23.52 5.06
N LEU A 53 -1.95 -22.49 5.89
CA LEU A 53 -0.73 -21.84 6.38
C LEU A 53 -0.02 -22.77 7.36
N SER A 54 1.26 -23.03 7.14
CA SER A 54 2.11 -23.75 8.10
C SER A 54 2.19 -22.99 9.43
N GLN A 55 2.40 -23.73 10.53
CA GLN A 55 2.48 -23.14 11.88
C GLN A 55 3.60 -22.09 11.98
N GLU A 56 4.72 -22.30 11.30
CA GLU A 56 5.82 -21.35 11.18
C GLU A 56 5.41 -20.07 10.43
N GLN A 57 4.69 -20.20 9.32
CA GLN A 57 4.18 -19.06 8.56
C GLN A 57 3.14 -18.27 9.37
N LYS A 58 2.27 -18.94 10.14
CA LYS A 58 1.33 -18.26 11.06
C LYS A 58 2.08 -17.45 12.12
N GLN A 59 3.14 -18.01 12.72
CA GLN A 59 3.94 -17.30 13.72
C GLN A 59 4.71 -16.12 13.12
N LYS A 60 5.30 -16.27 11.93
CA LYS A 60 5.97 -15.16 11.22
C LYS A 60 4.99 -14.02 10.91
N ASN A 61 3.79 -14.34 10.42
CA ASN A 61 2.75 -13.34 10.17
C ASN A 61 2.27 -12.65 11.45
N GLN A 62 2.11 -13.38 12.56
CA GLN A 62 1.74 -12.74 13.83
C GLN A 62 2.84 -11.80 14.35
N LYS A 63 4.11 -12.16 14.19
CA LYS A 63 5.24 -11.30 14.57
C LYS A 63 5.30 -10.03 13.71
N SER A 64 5.13 -10.15 12.39
CA SER A 64 5.12 -8.99 11.49
C SER A 64 3.95 -8.04 11.78
N ILE A 65 2.76 -8.58 12.04
CA ILE A 65 1.57 -7.77 12.42
C ILE A 65 1.82 -7.02 13.74
N LYS A 66 2.42 -7.67 14.74
CA LYS A 66 2.77 -7.02 16.03
C LYS A 66 3.78 -5.88 15.81
N TYR A 67 4.77 -6.10 14.96
CA TYR A 67 5.77 -5.09 14.63
C TYR A 67 5.15 -3.87 13.92
N ILE A 68 4.29 -4.09 12.92
CA ILE A 68 3.57 -3.01 12.22
C ILE A 68 2.70 -2.20 13.19
N LYS A 69 1.97 -2.86 14.09
CA LYS A 69 1.18 -2.18 15.13
C LYS A 69 2.05 -1.33 16.06
N LYS A 70 3.27 -1.78 16.37
CA LYS A 70 4.23 -1.00 17.17
C LYS A 70 4.67 0.26 16.43
N ILE A 71 5.08 0.13 15.17
CA ILE A 71 5.45 1.28 14.32
C ILE A 71 4.31 2.29 14.24
N GLN A 72 3.08 1.83 13.99
CA GLN A 72 1.91 2.71 13.92
C GLN A 72 1.72 3.50 15.24
N LYS A 73 1.88 2.84 16.39
CA LYS A 73 1.79 3.49 17.70
C LYS A 73 2.89 4.54 17.89
N ASP A 74 4.11 4.26 17.44
CA ASP A 74 5.23 5.18 17.60
C ASP A 74 5.09 6.39 16.66
N LEU A 75 4.59 6.20 15.43
CA LEU A 75 4.26 7.30 14.51
C LEU A 75 3.15 8.21 15.05
N LEU A 76 2.13 7.64 15.71
CA LEU A 76 1.10 8.42 16.40
C LEU A 76 1.67 9.27 17.54
N LYS A 77 2.64 8.75 18.31
CA LYS A 77 3.31 9.55 19.35
C LYS A 77 4.09 10.70 18.75
N MET A 78 4.80 10.46 17.65
CA MET A 78 5.58 11.48 16.94
C MET A 78 4.66 12.59 16.42
N ARG A 79 3.53 12.22 15.80
CA ARG A 79 2.49 13.18 15.39
C ARG A 79 2.00 14.01 16.57
N ASN A 80 1.61 13.37 17.68
CA ASN A 80 1.13 14.08 18.86
C ASN A 80 2.18 15.04 19.45
N PHE A 81 3.47 14.71 19.32
CA PHE A 81 4.54 15.59 19.73
C PHE A 81 4.63 16.83 18.83
N VAL A 82 4.55 16.65 17.50
CA VAL A 82 4.55 17.77 16.54
C VAL A 82 3.34 18.68 16.78
N GLU A 83 2.13 18.12 16.86
CA GLU A 83 0.89 18.90 17.05
C GLU A 83 0.87 19.69 18.37
N LYS A 84 1.60 19.24 19.41
CA LYS A 84 1.69 19.93 20.70
C LYS A 84 2.76 21.01 20.76
N ASN A 85 3.86 20.85 20.03
CA ASN A 85 5.04 21.73 20.14
C ASN A 85 5.20 22.69 18.95
N PHE A 86 4.47 22.47 17.86
CA PHE A 86 4.59 23.23 16.61
C PHE A 86 3.23 23.80 16.20
N GLU A 87 3.25 24.96 15.56
CA GLU A 87 2.07 25.64 15.01
C GLU A 87 1.78 25.14 13.59
N TYR A 88 0.52 24.77 13.31
CA TYR A 88 0.12 24.29 11.99
C TYR A 88 -0.17 25.46 11.04
N VAL A 89 0.64 25.60 9.98
CA VAL A 89 0.53 26.69 9.00
C VAL A 89 -0.10 26.26 7.67
N GLY A 90 -0.48 24.98 7.55
CA GLY A 90 -1.16 24.46 6.35
C GLY A 90 -0.32 24.62 5.07
N ASN A 91 -0.95 25.11 4.00
CA ASN A 91 -0.31 25.29 2.69
C ASN A 91 0.59 26.55 2.64
N ASN A 92 0.57 27.41 3.66
CA ASN A 92 1.44 28.59 3.73
C ASN A 92 2.84 28.25 4.25
N PHE A 93 3.14 26.95 4.45
CA PHE A 93 4.40 26.49 5.02
C PHE A 93 5.64 27.03 4.30
N PRO A 94 5.75 27.00 2.96
CA PRO A 94 6.94 27.52 2.28
C PRO A 94 7.21 29.00 2.60
N ARG A 95 6.15 29.81 2.68
CA ARG A 95 6.26 31.23 2.98
C ARG A 95 6.65 31.48 4.43
N GLU A 96 6.00 30.79 5.37
CA GLU A 96 6.28 30.94 6.80
C GLU A 96 7.68 30.44 7.17
N VAL A 97 8.16 29.38 6.52
CA VAL A 97 9.53 28.87 6.68
C VAL A 97 10.55 29.92 6.24
N ARG A 98 10.40 30.53 5.06
CA ARG A 98 11.26 31.62 4.61
C ARG A 98 11.23 32.79 5.57
N ASN A 99 10.03 33.19 6.02
CA ASN A 99 9.87 34.27 7.00
C ASN A 99 10.67 33.98 8.27
N VAL A 100 10.59 32.77 8.83
CA VAL A 100 11.31 32.36 10.04
C VAL A 100 12.83 32.30 9.81
N TYR A 101 13.26 31.83 8.64
CA TYR A 101 14.68 31.73 8.30
C TYR A 101 15.37 33.10 8.17
N TYR A 102 14.72 34.05 7.49
CA TYR A 102 15.25 35.41 7.31
C TYR A 102 15.00 36.32 8.52
N ASP A 103 13.85 36.21 9.18
CA ASP A 103 13.49 36.99 10.36
C ASP A 103 14.01 36.30 11.65
N LYS A 104 15.33 36.36 11.86
CA LYS A 104 16.09 35.76 12.98
C LYS A 104 15.60 36.12 14.40
N ARG A 105 14.57 36.95 14.54
CA ARG A 105 13.97 37.37 15.83
C ARG A 105 12.74 36.56 16.22
N LYS A 106 12.15 35.78 15.31
CA LYS A 106 10.98 34.93 15.59
C LYS A 106 11.33 33.46 15.49
N ASN A 107 11.76 32.87 16.62
CA ASN A 107 11.83 31.43 16.75
C ASN A 107 10.41 30.85 16.84
N LYS A 108 9.81 30.58 15.68
CA LYS A 108 8.52 29.88 15.58
C LYS A 108 8.74 28.46 15.12
N ASN A 109 8.31 27.51 15.94
CA ASN A 109 8.21 26.10 15.56
C ASN A 109 6.96 25.92 14.72
N ILE A 110 7.11 25.66 13.41
CA ILE A 110 5.99 25.51 12.48
C ILE A 110 6.04 24.16 11.77
N TYR A 111 4.86 23.66 11.39
CA TYR A 111 4.73 22.50 10.51
C TYR A 111 3.57 22.71 9.54
N GLY A 112 3.65 22.11 8.36
CA GLY A 112 2.62 22.28 7.34
C GLY A 112 2.84 21.39 6.13
N LYS A 113 2.33 21.84 4.99
CA LYS A 113 2.37 21.11 3.72
C LYS A 113 3.11 21.95 2.70
N ALA A 114 3.98 21.30 1.94
CA ALA A 114 4.65 21.84 0.76
C ALA A 114 4.57 20.81 -0.37
N THR A 115 4.57 21.29 -1.60
CA THR A 115 4.73 20.42 -2.77
C THR A 115 6.19 19.95 -2.90
N PRO A 116 6.48 18.91 -3.69
CA PRO A 116 7.85 18.50 -3.96
C PRO A 116 8.70 19.62 -4.58
N GLU A 117 8.10 20.39 -5.49
CA GLU A 117 8.75 21.55 -6.14
C GLU A 117 9.11 22.62 -5.12
N GLU A 118 8.16 23.03 -4.27
CA GLU A 118 8.40 24.02 -3.20
C GLU A 118 9.43 23.53 -2.18
N THR A 119 9.45 22.23 -1.88
CA THR A 119 10.44 21.65 -0.94
C THR A 119 11.84 21.74 -1.52
N GLN A 120 11.99 21.45 -2.82
CA GLN A 120 13.27 21.54 -3.51
C GLN A 120 13.78 22.99 -3.57
N GLU A 121 12.91 23.96 -3.87
CA GLU A 121 13.27 25.38 -3.83
C GLU A 121 13.82 25.79 -2.45
N LEU A 122 13.18 25.35 -1.37
CA LEU A 122 13.61 25.66 0.00
C LEU A 122 14.97 25.01 0.33
N GLU A 123 15.22 23.79 -0.14
CA GLU A 123 16.52 23.12 0.01
C GLU A 123 17.63 23.84 -0.78
N GLU A 124 17.34 24.30 -2.00
CA GLU A 124 18.25 25.10 -2.83
C GLU A 124 18.58 26.46 -2.19
N GLU A 125 17.62 27.06 -1.49
CA GLU A 125 17.81 28.26 -0.65
C GLU A 125 18.65 27.97 0.63
N GLY A 126 18.94 26.70 0.92
CA GLY A 126 19.72 26.27 2.08
C GLY A 126 18.90 26.09 3.37
N ILE A 127 17.58 25.98 3.26
CA ILE A 127 16.69 25.79 4.41
C ILE A 127 16.54 24.29 4.69
N GLU A 128 17.00 23.86 5.87
CA GLU A 128 16.90 22.46 6.30
C GLU A 128 15.44 22.10 6.66
N LEU A 129 14.87 21.15 5.92
CA LEU A 129 13.53 20.62 6.14
C LEU A 129 13.57 19.16 6.55
N THR A 130 12.60 18.74 7.37
CA THR A 130 12.42 17.33 7.73
C THR A 130 11.04 16.86 7.30
N ALA A 131 10.99 15.93 6.35
CA ALA A 131 9.75 15.30 5.95
C ALA A 131 9.32 14.25 6.99
N ILE A 132 8.13 14.44 7.55
CA ILE A 132 7.54 13.52 8.54
C ILE A 132 6.45 12.69 7.88
N PRO A 133 6.50 11.34 7.96
CA PRO A 133 5.42 10.49 7.47
C PRO A 133 4.15 10.72 8.31
N TRP A 134 3.15 11.34 7.71
CA TRP A 134 1.89 11.68 8.38
C TRP A 134 0.88 10.54 8.28
N ILE A 135 0.35 10.09 9.42
CA ILE A 135 -0.69 9.06 9.47
C ILE A 135 -2.02 9.71 9.85
N ASP A 136 -3.07 9.39 9.10
CA ASP A 136 -4.43 9.81 9.43
C ASP A 136 -4.96 9.12 10.69
N ASN A 137 -5.61 9.89 11.56
CA ASN A 137 -6.26 9.36 12.77
C ASN A 137 -7.55 8.57 12.47
N LYS A 138 -7.95 8.44 11.20
CA LYS A 138 -9.16 7.69 10.84
C LYS A 138 -8.92 6.20 11.03
N LYS A 139 -9.42 5.68 12.15
CA LYS A 139 -9.75 4.27 12.33
C LYS A 139 -10.90 3.96 11.37
N ASN A 140 -10.59 3.49 10.17
CA ASN A 140 -11.54 2.68 9.39
C ASN A 140 -11.41 1.22 9.82
#